data_AF-A0A450X7D1-F1
#
_entry.id   AF-A0A450X7D1-F1
#
_cell.length_a   1.000
_cell.length_b   1.000
_cell.length_c   1.000
_cell.angle_alpha   90.00
_cell.angle_beta   90.00
_cell.angle_gamma   90.00
#
_symmetry.space_group_name_H-M   'P 1'
#
loop_
_entity.id
_entity.type
_entity.pdbx_description
1 polymer ?
#
loop_
_entity_poly.entity_id
_entity_poly.type
_entity_poly.pdbx_seq_one_letter_code
_entity_poly.pdbx_strand_id
1 'polypeptide(L)'
;LLNAQRKTLPGKHFHQEGDMEIPWFSYLKLRERFGIGPDREVDVHGAAGLEHWVAESKWHRDRLVGIPSIEKLLEKAALIKRECDPDFVQPWFFSYSGFTPDAESFMAEKGVLWSTREDLDALLDHTGLRRLPTDLS
;
A
#
# COMPACT_ATOMS: atom_id res chain seq x y z
N LEU A 1 6.91 -5.81 2.28
CA LEU A 1 7.88 -4.92 1.61
C LEU A 1 9.33 -5.22 1.97
N LEU A 2 9.77 -5.13 3.24
CA LEU A 2 11.20 -5.27 3.58
C LEU A 2 11.85 -6.59 3.11
N ASN A 3 11.19 -7.74 3.33
CA ASN A 3 11.65 -9.08 2.89
C ASN A 3 11.48 -9.34 1.37
N ALA A 4 10.89 -8.38 0.66
CA ALA A 4 10.65 -8.45 -0.78
C ALA A 4 11.58 -7.54 -1.60
N GLN A 5 12.41 -6.71 -0.96
CA GLN A 5 13.28 -5.77 -1.66
C GLN A 5 14.16 -6.45 -2.71
N ARG A 6 14.26 -5.84 -3.89
CA ARG A 6 15.00 -6.34 -5.07
C ARG A 6 14.50 -7.69 -5.58
N LYS A 7 13.28 -8.10 -5.20
CA LYS A 7 12.60 -9.26 -5.77
C LYS A 7 11.57 -8.78 -6.78
N THR A 8 11.39 -9.60 -7.80
CA THR A 8 10.27 -9.52 -8.73
C THR A 8 9.11 -10.32 -8.14
N LEU A 9 7.97 -9.67 -7.93
CA LEU A 9 6.75 -10.29 -7.41
C LEU A 9 5.65 -10.26 -8.48
N PRO A 10 4.73 -11.24 -8.50
CA PRO A 10 3.61 -11.21 -9.44
C PRO A 10 2.75 -9.97 -9.23
N GLY A 11 2.59 -9.14 -10.26
CA GLY A 11 1.84 -7.87 -10.20
C GLY A 11 0.36 -8.06 -9.92
N LYS A 12 -0.19 -9.26 -10.16
CA LYS A 12 -1.57 -9.61 -9.82
C LYS A 12 -1.90 -9.38 -8.33
N HIS A 13 -0.93 -9.48 -7.42
CA HIS A 13 -1.13 -9.23 -5.99
C HIS A 13 -1.17 -7.73 -5.62
N PHE A 14 -0.86 -6.88 -6.59
CA PHE A 14 -0.99 -5.42 -6.55
C PHE A 14 -2.03 -4.93 -7.57
N HIS A 15 -2.74 -5.86 -8.21
CA HIS A 15 -3.69 -5.64 -9.29
C HIS A 15 -3.10 -4.87 -10.48
N GLN A 16 -1.87 -5.24 -10.85
CA GLN A 16 -1.16 -4.75 -12.02
C GLN A 16 -0.95 -5.88 -13.05
N GLU A 17 -0.83 -5.51 -14.32
CA GLU A 17 -0.41 -6.43 -15.36
C GLU A 17 1.09 -6.72 -15.27
N GLY A 18 1.47 -7.97 -15.50
CA GLY A 18 2.87 -8.40 -15.47
C GLY A 18 3.44 -8.56 -14.06
N ASP A 19 4.76 -8.65 -13.97
CA ASP A 19 5.48 -8.73 -12.69
C ASP A 19 5.98 -7.35 -12.27
N MET A 20 6.08 -7.13 -10.97
CA MET A 20 6.57 -5.89 -10.37
C MET A 20 7.91 -6.11 -9.67
N GLU A 21 8.88 -5.26 -9.97
CA GLU A 21 10.11 -5.19 -9.17
C GLU A 21 9.86 -4.37 -7.91
N ILE A 22 10.11 -4.96 -6.74
CA ILE A 22 10.03 -4.24 -5.47
C ILE A 22 11.34 -3.49 -5.26
N PRO A 23 11.30 -2.17 -5.08
CA PRO A 23 12.52 -1.38 -5.03
C PRO A 23 13.31 -1.67 -3.76
N TRP A 24 14.57 -1.22 -3.76
CA TRP A 24 15.38 -1.21 -2.56
C TRP A 24 15.09 0.05 -1.75
N PHE A 25 14.54 -0.12 -0.55
CA PHE A 25 14.18 0.99 0.32
C PHE A 25 15.40 1.44 1.14
N SER A 26 15.77 2.72 1.03
CA SER A 26 16.80 3.34 1.88
C SER A 26 16.32 3.47 3.32
N TYR A 27 15.02 3.65 3.52
CA TYR A 27 14.36 3.50 4.81
C TYR A 27 12.92 3.00 4.64
N LEU A 28 12.38 2.43 5.71
CA LEU A 28 10.97 2.13 5.88
C LEU A 28 10.55 2.53 7.29
N LYS A 29 9.59 3.45 7.38
CA LYS A 29 9.02 3.95 8.63
C LYS A 29 7.58 3.50 8.75
N LEU A 30 7.19 3.15 9.97
CA LEU A 30 5.82 2.78 10.31
C LEU A 30 5.17 3.95 11.05
N ARG A 31 3.89 4.21 10.76
CA ARG A 31 3.10 5.23 11.45
C ARG A 31 3.75 6.61 11.43
N GLU A 32 4.33 6.99 10.29
CA GLU A 32 4.97 8.29 10.13
C GLU A 32 3.92 9.38 9.96
N ARG A 33 4.15 10.55 10.57
CA ARG A 33 3.24 11.68 10.55
C ARG A 33 3.84 12.85 9.78
N PHE A 34 3.06 13.40 8.85
CA PHE A 34 3.44 14.54 8.03
C PHE A 34 2.64 15.79 8.43
N GLY A 35 3.30 16.76 9.03
CA GLY A 35 2.68 18.00 9.52
C GLY A 35 1.74 17.81 10.73
N ILE A 36 0.95 18.87 10.99
CA ILE A 36 0.03 18.98 12.14
C ILE A 36 -1.41 18.81 11.63
N GLY A 37 -2.25 18.07 12.37
CA GLY A 37 -3.68 17.90 12.08
C GLY A 37 -4.16 16.44 12.08
N PRO A 38 -5.48 16.22 11.90
CA PRO A 38 -6.04 14.90 11.69
C PRO A 38 -5.59 14.30 10.35
N ASP A 39 -5.65 12.97 10.23
CA ASP A 39 -5.37 12.23 8.98
C ASP A 39 -3.98 12.48 8.36
N ARG A 40 -2.98 12.82 9.21
CA ARG A 40 -1.59 13.07 8.80
C ARG A 40 -0.64 11.88 8.93
N GLU A 41 -1.09 10.82 9.57
CA GLU A 41 -0.32 9.60 9.79
C GLU A 41 -0.51 8.63 8.62
N VAL A 42 0.56 8.03 8.13
CA VAL A 42 0.55 6.93 7.16
C VAL A 42 1.02 5.64 7.82
N ASP A 43 0.41 4.51 7.49
CA ASP A 43 0.78 3.23 8.10
C ASP A 43 2.21 2.82 7.75
N VAL A 44 2.60 3.02 6.49
CA VAL A 44 3.96 2.77 6.00
C VAL A 44 4.40 3.91 5.09
N HIS A 45 5.64 4.33 5.27
CA HIS A 45 6.36 5.18 4.31
C HIS A 45 7.75 4.60 4.04
N GLY A 46 8.09 4.39 2.78
CA GLY A 46 9.43 3.93 2.39
C GLY A 46 9.99 4.77 1.26
N ALA A 47 11.24 5.20 1.37
CA ALA A 47 11.93 5.88 0.27
C ALA A 47 12.83 4.90 -0.48
N ALA A 48 12.85 5.00 -1.80
CA ALA A 48 13.69 4.20 -2.68
C ALA A 48 14.19 5.04 -3.86
N GLY A 49 15.40 5.62 -3.72
CA GLY A 49 15.98 6.46 -4.76
C GLY A 49 15.09 7.67 -5.08
N LEU A 50 14.54 7.70 -6.28
CA LEU A 50 13.68 8.78 -6.79
C LEU A 50 12.19 8.57 -6.46
N GLU A 51 11.79 7.40 -5.97
CA GLU A 51 10.40 7.10 -5.64
C GLU A 51 10.21 6.90 -4.14
N HIS A 52 9.04 7.31 -3.63
CA HIS A 52 8.59 6.98 -2.29
C HIS A 52 7.32 6.12 -2.37
N TRP A 53 7.20 5.14 -1.49
CA TRP A 53 6.00 4.33 -1.34
C TRP A 53 5.26 4.75 -0.08
N VAL A 54 3.95 4.93 -0.20
CA VAL A 54 3.06 5.23 0.93
C VAL A 54 1.95 4.20 0.98
N ALA A 55 1.70 3.65 2.17
CA ALA A 55 0.65 2.66 2.32
C ALA A 55 -0.28 2.92 3.49
N GLU A 56 -1.52 2.46 3.31
CA GLU A 56 -2.60 2.42 4.30
C GLU A 56 -3.16 1.01 4.38
N SER A 57 -3.71 0.67 5.54
CA SER A 57 -4.30 -0.63 5.83
C SER A 57 -5.68 -0.50 6.49
N LYS A 58 -6.62 -1.34 6.07
CA LYS A 58 -7.91 -1.54 6.74
C LYS A 58 -8.10 -3.02 7.09
N TRP A 59 -8.40 -3.30 8.35
CA TRP A 59 -8.47 -4.66 8.90
C TRP A 59 -9.90 -5.12 9.23
N HIS A 60 -10.92 -4.38 8.82
CA HIS A 60 -12.31 -4.77 9.00
C HIS A 60 -12.61 -6.08 8.23
N ARG A 61 -13.38 -6.99 8.85
CA ARG A 61 -13.70 -8.33 8.31
C ARG A 61 -15.06 -8.40 7.60
N ASP A 62 -15.88 -7.38 7.77
CA ASP A 62 -17.29 -7.32 7.38
C ASP A 62 -17.61 -6.10 6.53
N ARG A 63 -16.58 -5.34 6.11
CA ARG A 63 -16.76 -4.06 5.44
C ARG A 63 -15.74 -3.86 4.32
N LEU A 64 -16.27 -3.62 3.12
CA LEU A 64 -15.50 -3.18 1.96
C LEU A 64 -15.08 -1.72 2.10
N VAL A 65 -13.88 -1.41 1.61
CA VAL A 65 -13.37 -0.04 1.54
C VAL A 65 -13.89 0.65 0.28
N GLY A 66 -14.42 1.86 0.45
CA GLY A 66 -14.92 2.71 -0.63
C GLY A 66 -13.97 3.85 -0.99
N ILE A 67 -14.31 4.57 -2.06
CA ILE A 67 -13.56 5.70 -2.64
C ILE A 67 -13.06 6.73 -1.60
N PRO A 68 -13.85 7.17 -0.58
CA PRO A 68 -13.38 8.19 0.34
C PRO A 68 -12.11 7.82 1.12
N SER A 69 -11.85 6.53 1.33
CA SER A 69 -10.60 6.10 1.98
C SER A 69 -9.41 6.17 1.03
N ILE A 70 -9.63 5.93 -0.26
CA ILE A 70 -8.59 6.00 -1.30
C ILE A 70 -8.22 7.46 -1.57
N GLU A 71 -9.21 8.36 -1.60
CA GLU A 71 -8.97 9.80 -1.71
C GLU A 71 -8.05 10.29 -0.57
N LYS A 72 -8.29 9.85 0.67
CA LYS A 72 -7.40 10.17 1.80
C LYS A 72 -5.97 9.65 1.62
N LEU A 73 -5.79 8.45 1.04
CA LEU A 73 -4.46 7.94 0.71
C LEU A 73 -3.77 8.83 -0.34
N LEU A 74 -4.50 9.26 -1.38
CA LEU A 74 -3.99 10.16 -2.41
C LEU A 74 -3.62 11.55 -1.86
N GLU A 75 -4.42 12.08 -0.92
CA GLU A 75 -4.09 13.32 -0.19
C GLU A 75 -2.78 13.17 0.60
N LYS A 76 -2.56 12.03 1.26
CA LYS A 76 -1.31 11.72 1.96
C LYS A 76 -0.13 11.56 0.99
N ALA A 77 -0.35 10.94 -0.16
CA ALA A 77 0.66 10.84 -1.20
C ALA A 77 1.08 12.23 -1.74
N ALA A 78 0.11 13.12 -1.97
CA ALA A 78 0.36 14.49 -2.38
C ALA A 78 1.10 15.31 -1.30
N LEU A 79 0.80 15.04 -0.03
CA LEU A 79 1.51 15.64 1.11
C LEU A 79 2.99 15.22 1.15
N ILE A 80 3.26 13.92 1.02
CA ILE A 80 4.64 13.38 0.96
C ILE A 80 5.39 13.95 -0.25
N LYS A 81 4.75 14.01 -1.42
CA LYS A 81 5.34 14.63 -2.62
C LYS A 81 5.79 16.07 -2.34
N ARG A 82 5.00 16.84 -1.59
CA ARG A 82 5.32 18.23 -1.26
C ARG A 82 6.39 18.38 -0.17
N GLU A 83 6.36 17.53 0.86
CA GLU A 83 7.25 17.67 2.03
C GLU A 83 8.60 16.97 1.87
N CYS A 84 8.66 15.90 1.08
CA CYS A 84 9.87 15.11 0.87
C CYS A 84 10.48 15.27 -0.53
N ASP A 85 9.73 15.85 -1.47
CA ASP A 85 10.14 16.10 -2.86
C ASP A 85 10.75 14.89 -3.63
N PRO A 86 10.18 13.65 -3.53
CA PRO A 86 10.57 12.56 -4.43
C PRO A 86 10.05 12.82 -5.85
N ASP A 87 10.62 12.22 -6.89
CA ASP A 87 10.10 12.34 -8.26
C ASP A 87 8.71 11.70 -8.39
N PHE A 88 8.49 10.57 -7.72
CA PHE A 88 7.22 9.83 -7.74
C PHE A 88 6.80 9.38 -6.35
N VAL A 89 5.50 9.29 -6.11
CA VAL A 89 4.93 8.66 -4.92
C VAL A 89 4.00 7.54 -5.35
N GLN A 90 4.32 6.30 -4.97
CA GLN A 90 3.53 5.11 -5.26
C GLN A 90 2.59 4.81 -4.07
N PRO A 91 1.28 5.09 -4.17
CA PRO A 91 0.32 4.67 -3.17
C PRO A 91 0.01 3.18 -3.26
N TRP A 92 -0.10 2.52 -2.11
CA TRP A 92 -0.51 1.13 -1.97
C TRP A 92 -1.54 0.96 -0.84
N PHE A 93 -2.69 0.35 -1.13
CA PHE A 93 -3.76 0.17 -0.13
C PHE A 93 -4.03 -1.31 0.14
N PHE A 94 -3.81 -1.74 1.38
CA PHE A 94 -4.30 -3.03 1.87
C PHE A 94 -5.71 -2.94 2.47
N SER A 95 -6.60 -3.86 2.09
CA SER A 95 -7.87 -4.10 2.79
C SER A 95 -8.08 -5.58 3.07
N TYR A 96 -8.37 -5.94 4.33
CA TYR A 96 -8.64 -7.32 4.71
C TYR A 96 -9.87 -7.89 4.01
N SER A 97 -10.99 -7.15 4.00
CA SER A 97 -12.23 -7.57 3.34
C SER A 97 -12.28 -7.22 1.85
N GLY A 98 -11.32 -6.45 1.34
CA GLY A 98 -11.32 -5.93 -0.02
C GLY A 98 -12.01 -4.57 -0.18
N PHE A 99 -12.35 -4.24 -1.42
CA PHE A 99 -12.79 -2.92 -1.86
C PHE A 99 -14.13 -3.02 -2.59
N THR A 100 -14.88 -1.93 -2.66
CA THR A 100 -16.07 -1.89 -3.53
C THR A 100 -15.66 -1.88 -5.00
N PRO A 101 -16.46 -2.39 -5.95
CA PRO A 101 -16.11 -2.38 -7.38
C PRO A 101 -15.77 -0.98 -7.92
N ASP A 102 -16.51 0.04 -7.47
CA ASP A 102 -16.24 1.45 -7.82
C ASP A 102 -14.88 1.91 -7.28
N ALA A 103 -14.45 1.39 -6.13
CA ALA A 103 -13.19 1.72 -5.50
C ALA A 103 -12.01 1.03 -6.22
N GLU A 104 -12.18 -0.21 -6.66
CA GLU A 104 -11.19 -0.91 -7.50
C GLU A 104 -11.00 -0.18 -8.84
N SER A 105 -12.10 0.18 -9.50
CA SER A 105 -12.07 0.95 -10.75
C SER A 105 -11.38 2.29 -10.57
N PHE A 106 -11.68 2.99 -9.46
CA PHE A 106 -11.04 4.26 -9.13
C PHE A 106 -9.53 4.10 -8.83
N MET A 107 -9.12 3.06 -8.10
CA MET A 107 -7.70 2.80 -7.85
C MET A 107 -6.93 2.49 -9.13
N ALA A 108 -7.52 1.69 -10.02
CA ALA A 108 -6.96 1.40 -11.34
C ALA A 108 -6.76 2.69 -12.16
N GLU A 109 -7.77 3.56 -12.21
CA GLU A 109 -7.68 4.85 -12.91
C GLU A 109 -6.59 5.77 -12.33
N LYS A 110 -6.42 5.77 -11.01
CA LYS A 110 -5.46 6.63 -10.30
C LYS A 110 -4.06 6.03 -10.15
N GLY A 111 -3.82 4.80 -10.62
CA GLY A 111 -2.54 4.11 -10.46
C GLY A 111 -2.21 3.76 -9.00
N VAL A 112 -3.24 3.59 -8.17
CA VAL A 112 -3.07 3.10 -6.80
C VAL A 112 -2.92 1.59 -6.85
N LEU A 113 -1.89 1.04 -6.20
CA LEU A 113 -1.77 -0.41 -6.01
C LEU A 113 -2.74 -0.80 -4.89
N TRP A 114 -3.31 -2.00 -4.95
CA TRP A 114 -4.04 -2.53 -3.80
C TRP A 114 -3.80 -4.01 -3.59
N SER A 115 -4.05 -4.46 -2.36
CA SER A 115 -3.95 -5.88 -2.01
C SER A 115 -5.08 -6.23 -1.05
N THR A 116 -5.73 -7.36 -1.31
CA THR A 116 -6.67 -7.99 -0.38
C THR A 116 -5.92 -8.87 0.62
N ARG A 117 -6.65 -9.49 1.55
CA ARG A 117 -6.12 -10.54 2.42
C ARG A 117 -5.46 -11.68 1.62
N GLU A 118 -6.11 -12.14 0.55
CA GLU A 118 -5.61 -13.24 -0.28
C GLU A 118 -4.31 -12.84 -0.99
N ASP A 119 -4.26 -11.61 -1.50
CA ASP A 119 -3.06 -11.06 -2.14
C ASP A 119 -1.90 -10.98 -1.15
N LEU A 120 -2.15 -10.48 0.06
CA LEU A 120 -1.11 -10.34 1.07
C LEU A 120 -0.60 -11.71 1.54
N ASP A 121 -1.46 -12.71 1.71
CA ASP A 121 -1.03 -14.07 2.04
C ASP A 121 -0.14 -14.66 0.94
N ALA A 122 -0.48 -14.46 -0.33
CA ALA A 122 0.37 -14.90 -1.43
C ALA A 122 1.73 -14.17 -1.48
N LEU A 123 1.75 -12.86 -1.23
CA LEU A 123 2.99 -12.08 -1.11
C LEU A 123 3.87 -12.58 0.06
N LEU A 124 3.25 -12.99 1.17
CA LEU A 124 3.97 -13.57 2.32
C LEU A 124 4.62 -14.91 1.95
N ASP A 125 3.91 -15.77 1.21
CA ASP A 125 4.47 -17.03 0.71
C ASP A 125 5.70 -16.80 -0.18
N HIS A 126 5.64 -15.83 -1.11
CA HIS A 126 6.77 -15.45 -1.98
C HIS A 126 7.98 -14.92 -1.20
N THR A 127 7.79 -14.47 0.03
CA THR A 127 8.85 -13.95 0.89
C THR A 127 9.30 -14.93 1.97
N GLY A 128 8.72 -16.13 2.02
CA GLY A 128 9.02 -17.13 3.06
C GLY A 128 8.52 -16.72 4.45
N LEU A 129 7.57 -15.79 4.52
CA LEU A 129 6.97 -15.32 5.76
C LEU A 129 5.70 -16.10 6.07
N ARG A 130 5.34 -16.14 7.36
CA ARG A 130 4.08 -16.75 7.77
C ARG A 130 2.91 -15.91 7.27
N ARG A 131 1.91 -16.57 6.68
CA ARG A 131 0.60 -15.99 6.37
C ARG A 131 -0.02 -15.32 7.58
N LEU A 132 -0.94 -14.40 7.33
CA LEU A 132 -1.63 -13.70 8.40
C LEU A 132 -2.48 -14.70 9.24
N PRO A 133 -2.75 -14.44 10.53
CA PRO A 133 -3.57 -15.34 11.35
C PRO A 133 -4.99 -15.47 10.81
N THR A 134 -5.59 -16.67 10.92
CA THR A 134 -7.03 -16.88 10.69
C THR A 134 -7.85 -16.33 11.87
N ASP A 135 -7.28 -16.46 13.06
CA ASP A 135 -7.94 -16.17 14.33
C ASP A 135 -7.27 -14.94 14.94
N LEU A 136 -7.88 -13.77 14.74
CA LEU A 136 -7.62 -12.59 15.57
C LEU A 136 -8.87 -12.45 16.44
N SER A 137 -8.95 -13.32 17.45
CA SER A 137 -9.92 -13.23 18.55
C SER A 137 -9.50 -12.16 19.55
#